data_AF-A0A651H9L2-F1
#
_entry.id   AF-A0A651H9L2-F1
#
_cell.length_a   1.000
_cell.length_b   1.000
_cell.length_c   1.000
_cell.angle_alpha   90.00
_cell.angle_beta   90.00
_cell.angle_gamma   90.00
#
_symmetry.space_group_name_H-M   'P 1'
#
loop_
_entity.id
_entity.type
_entity.pdbx_description
1 polymer ?
#
loop_
_entity_poly.entity_id
_entity_poly.type
_entity_poly.pdbx_seq_one_letter_code
_entity_poly.pdbx_strand_id
1 'polypeptide(L)'
;MLTTKKHKFLSAPLISPPLEAAFRPWVLEARAYRKKVEASGQGTVLLLGLEGPGGRLHVHRTTILESEGVEGYGWYLERLAKFLLWQVGGSRLLVAGSEAAAELLKAVFRPGGERAFDVELMGNVYGQPFRVEEAGLDDVAAGGAEPVALGGHLEGCRLGFDLGASDFKLAAVRDGELVYSTEIRWDPRVEPDPEYHYRQLNEGLKQAAAHLPRVDAIGGSTAGIVLENEFRVSSLFRAVPETLFQKQVRGIFHRLREEWGVPVEVANDGEVTALAGGLSMGLTGILGLAMGSSLAAGYYDAQGRITGWLNELAFAPIDVQANGPVDEWSGDRGCGVQYFSQQGVVRLAQVAGIKLAPGHPADQLIEVQERLAGGDPAARRVFETIGTCLGYALAQYHEFYGFKSVLLLGRVTSGAGGELIVSGARAVLEKEFPDLFRECELRLPDEESKRVGQAVAAASLPTLESALKEVAR
;
A
#
# COMPACT_ATOMS: atom_id res chain seq x y z
N MET A 1 2.40 6.38 25.50
CA MET A 1 3.14 7.26 26.47
C MET A 1 4.38 7.91 25.83
N LEU A 2 4.70 7.60 24.56
CA LEU A 2 5.81 8.17 23.80
C LEU A 2 5.45 9.49 23.12
N THR A 3 4.16 9.73 22.87
CA THR A 3 3.64 10.89 22.12
C THR A 3 3.36 12.15 22.95
N THR A 4 3.51 12.10 24.29
CA THR A 4 3.25 13.25 25.18
C THR A 4 4.52 13.93 25.72
N LYS A 5 5.71 13.40 25.46
CA LYS A 5 6.98 14.05 25.82
C LYS A 5 7.50 14.86 24.63
N LYS A 6 8.07 16.05 24.92
CA LYS A 6 8.59 17.02 23.93
C LYS A 6 9.69 16.39 23.07
N HIS A 7 9.33 15.70 22.00
CA HIS A 7 10.26 15.35 20.93
C HIS A 7 10.75 16.65 20.31
N LYS A 8 12.05 16.93 20.47
CA LYS A 8 12.70 17.99 19.72
C LYS A 8 12.96 17.44 18.33
N PHE A 9 12.19 17.92 17.35
CA PHE A 9 12.45 17.65 15.93
C PHE A 9 13.91 17.98 15.62
N LEU A 10 14.62 17.01 15.06
CA LEU A 10 16.02 17.11 14.71
C LEU A 10 16.22 17.86 13.39
N SER A 11 15.18 17.98 12.53
CA SER A 11 15.34 18.62 11.23
C SER A 11 14.05 19.31 10.74
N ALA A 12 14.20 20.56 10.29
CA ALA A 12 13.14 21.25 9.56
C ALA A 12 13.30 20.99 8.05
N PRO A 13 12.20 20.80 7.30
CA PRO A 13 12.27 20.63 5.85
C PRO A 13 12.78 21.91 5.15
N LEU A 14 13.66 21.77 4.15
CA LEU A 14 14.17 22.85 3.30
C LEU A 14 13.11 23.43 2.37
N ILE A 15 12.06 22.64 2.10
CA ILE A 15 10.83 23.08 1.41
C ILE A 15 9.66 22.75 2.33
N SER A 16 9.05 23.79 2.90
CA SER A 16 7.87 23.64 3.76
C SER A 16 6.59 23.57 2.92
N PRO A 17 5.64 22.65 3.24
CA PRO A 17 4.35 22.62 2.56
C PRO A 17 3.57 23.94 2.79
N PRO A 18 3.02 24.59 1.75
CA PRO A 18 2.39 25.91 1.87
C PRO A 18 1.24 26.02 2.88
N LEU A 19 0.53 24.93 3.17
CA LEU A 19 -0.56 24.89 4.14
C LEU A 19 -0.17 24.22 5.47
N GLU A 20 1.02 23.62 5.56
CA GLU A 20 1.47 22.89 6.75
C GLU A 20 2.91 23.20 7.12
N ALA A 21 3.18 24.42 7.58
CA ALA A 21 4.52 24.80 8.04
C ALA A 21 5.04 23.95 9.23
N ALA A 22 4.12 23.30 9.96
CA ALA A 22 4.43 22.42 11.07
C ALA A 22 4.74 20.97 10.66
N PHE A 23 4.55 20.60 9.39
CA PHE A 23 4.87 19.27 8.86
C PHE A 23 6.33 18.88 9.20
N ARG A 24 6.53 17.67 9.71
CA ARG A 24 7.83 17.11 10.08
C ARG A 24 7.98 15.75 9.40
N PRO A 25 8.58 15.71 8.20
CA PRO A 25 8.68 14.48 7.44
C PRO A 25 9.54 13.45 8.17
N TRP A 26 9.01 12.24 8.36
CA TRP A 26 9.70 11.19 9.12
C TRP A 26 11.06 10.82 8.51
N VAL A 27 11.20 10.84 7.19
CA VAL A 27 12.48 10.54 6.51
C VAL A 27 13.62 11.44 7.00
N LEU A 28 13.38 12.72 7.26
CA LEU A 28 14.42 13.63 7.72
C LEU A 28 14.83 13.30 9.15
N GLU A 29 13.84 13.07 10.03
CA GLU A 29 14.07 12.69 11.42
C GLU A 29 14.78 11.33 11.54
N ALA A 30 14.34 10.34 10.76
CA ALA A 30 14.96 9.02 10.69
C ALA A 30 16.42 9.09 10.20
N ARG A 31 16.70 9.88 9.16
CA ARG A 31 18.07 10.11 8.68
C ARG A 31 18.93 10.84 9.71
N ALA A 32 18.40 11.88 10.36
CA ALA A 32 19.11 12.62 11.39
C ALA A 32 19.46 11.72 12.58
N TYR A 33 18.51 10.88 13.01
CA TYR A 33 18.74 9.87 14.04
C TYR A 33 19.84 8.88 13.64
N ARG A 34 19.76 8.28 12.45
CA ARG A 34 20.79 7.33 11.97
C ARG A 34 22.16 7.97 11.85
N LYS A 35 22.26 9.20 11.34
CA LYS A 35 23.53 9.96 11.28
C LYS A 35 24.10 10.23 12.67
N LYS A 36 23.24 10.53 13.66
CA LYS A 36 23.65 10.69 15.05
C LYS A 36 24.19 9.38 15.64
N VAL A 37 23.53 8.26 15.35
CA VAL A 37 23.97 6.92 15.77
C VAL A 37 25.32 6.57 15.16
N GLU A 38 25.50 6.84 13.88
CA GLU A 38 26.76 6.62 13.16
C GLU A 38 27.89 7.49 13.72
N ALA A 39 27.65 8.79 13.91
CA ALA A 39 28.64 9.74 14.40
C ALA A 39 29.12 9.46 15.84
N SER A 40 28.32 8.75 16.65
CA SER A 40 28.75 8.37 18.00
C SER A 40 29.73 7.19 18.01
N GLY A 41 29.73 6.36 16.96
CA GLY A 41 30.48 5.10 16.93
C GLY A 41 30.00 4.04 17.93
N GLN A 42 28.84 4.25 18.58
CA GLN A 42 28.29 3.43 19.67
C GLN A 42 26.96 2.77 19.29
N GLY A 43 26.65 2.67 17.99
CA GLY A 43 25.43 2.05 17.51
C GLY A 43 25.34 0.57 17.88
N THR A 44 24.22 0.18 18.48
CA THR A 44 23.86 -1.23 18.73
C THR A 44 23.00 -1.71 17.57
N VAL A 45 23.35 -2.87 16.99
CA VAL A 45 22.59 -3.46 15.88
C VAL A 45 21.26 -3.98 16.39
N LEU A 46 20.19 -3.66 15.67
CA LEU A 46 18.85 -4.16 15.91
C LEU A 46 18.29 -4.78 14.63
N LEU A 47 17.70 -5.96 14.73
CA LEU A 47 16.95 -6.59 13.64
C LEU A 47 15.46 -6.63 13.98
N LEU A 48 14.64 -6.23 13.02
CA LEU A 48 13.18 -6.33 13.07
C LEU A 48 12.75 -7.38 12.04
N GLY A 49 12.23 -8.51 12.51
CA GLY A 49 11.71 -9.59 11.69
C GLY A 49 10.17 -9.56 11.66
N LEU A 50 9.57 -9.42 10.48
CA LEU A 50 8.11 -9.57 10.31
C LEU A 50 7.80 -10.92 9.68
N GLU A 51 7.07 -11.76 10.42
CA GLU A 51 6.67 -13.09 9.98
C GLU A 51 5.27 -13.05 9.35
N GLY A 52 5.25 -13.30 8.04
CA GLY A 52 4.04 -13.42 7.23
C GLY A 52 3.57 -14.88 7.03
N PRO A 53 2.62 -15.11 6.12
CA PRO A 53 2.06 -16.43 5.85
C PRO A 53 3.14 -17.41 5.38
N GLY A 54 2.95 -18.69 5.70
CA GLY A 54 3.93 -19.74 5.38
C GLY A 54 5.27 -19.64 6.11
N GLY A 55 5.38 -18.85 7.19
CA GLY A 55 6.61 -18.67 7.98
C GLY A 55 7.66 -17.79 7.29
N ARG A 56 7.25 -17.00 6.29
CA ARG A 56 8.16 -16.11 5.56
C ARG A 56 8.55 -14.94 6.44
N LEU A 57 9.85 -14.80 6.70
CA LEU A 57 10.40 -13.71 7.51
C LEU A 57 10.98 -12.62 6.61
N HIS A 58 10.49 -11.39 6.77
CA HIS A 58 11.12 -10.18 6.26
C HIS A 58 11.98 -9.55 7.35
N VAL A 59 13.25 -9.28 7.06
CA VAL A 59 14.19 -8.75 8.06
C VAL A 59 14.65 -7.36 7.67
N HIS A 60 14.44 -6.42 8.57
CA HIS A 60 14.96 -5.07 8.47
C HIS A 60 16.06 -4.85 9.50
N ARG A 61 17.25 -4.48 9.04
CA ARG A 61 18.40 -4.15 9.88
C ARG A 61 18.43 -2.65 10.15
N THR A 62 18.56 -2.28 11.42
CA THR A 62 18.79 -0.89 11.85
C THR A 62 19.80 -0.83 13.00
N THR A 63 20.06 0.36 13.51
CA THR A 63 20.93 0.62 14.66
C THR A 63 20.28 1.60 15.62
N ILE A 64 20.45 1.38 16.91
CA ILE A 64 19.99 2.27 17.98
C ILE A 64 21.13 2.69 18.90
N LEU A 65 20.96 3.82 19.59
CA LEU A 65 21.86 4.26 20.67
C LEU A 65 21.30 3.86 22.03
N GLU A 66 21.74 2.72 22.54
CA GLU A 66 21.34 2.22 23.87
C GLU A 66 21.69 3.19 25.00
N SER A 67 22.77 3.96 24.85
CA SER A 67 23.20 4.96 25.83
C SER A 67 22.15 6.06 26.08
N GLU A 68 21.23 6.29 25.14
CA GLU A 68 20.13 7.26 25.29
C GLU A 68 18.86 6.65 25.88
N GLY A 69 18.84 5.32 26.04
CA GLY A 69 17.68 4.55 26.46
C GLY A 69 16.48 4.68 25.53
N VAL A 70 15.38 4.04 25.94
CA VAL A 70 14.10 4.04 25.23
C VAL A 70 13.57 5.45 24.94
N GLU A 71 13.89 6.44 25.77
CA GLU A 71 13.47 7.83 25.54
C GLU A 71 14.13 8.45 24.29
N GLY A 72 15.37 8.07 23.98
CA GLY A 72 16.11 8.61 22.83
C GLY A 72 15.74 7.95 21.50
N TYR A 73 15.59 6.63 21.49
CA TYR A 73 15.35 5.86 20.25
C TYR A 73 13.91 5.43 20.04
N GLY A 74 13.06 5.47 21.08
CA GLY A 74 11.79 4.77 21.07
C GLY A 74 10.80 5.30 20.03
N TRP A 75 10.80 6.60 19.76
CA TRP A 75 9.97 7.20 18.70
C TRP A 75 10.42 6.75 17.31
N TYR A 76 11.73 6.69 17.06
CA TYR A 76 12.30 6.27 15.79
C TYR A 76 11.95 4.81 15.53
N LEU A 77 12.19 3.97 16.54
CA LEU A 77 11.97 2.54 16.47
C LEU A 77 10.48 2.20 16.29
N GLU A 78 9.61 2.89 17.02
CA GLU A 78 8.17 2.65 16.93
C GLU A 78 7.59 3.08 15.57
N ARG A 79 7.99 4.25 15.04
CA ARG A 79 7.62 4.67 13.68
C ARG A 79 8.15 3.72 12.61
N LEU A 80 9.38 3.23 12.77
CA LEU A 80 10.00 2.27 11.86
C LEU A 80 9.22 0.94 11.86
N ALA A 81 8.96 0.39 13.05
CA ALA A 81 8.20 -0.84 13.19
C ALA A 81 6.79 -0.71 12.59
N LYS A 82 6.11 0.42 12.83
CA LYS A 82 4.82 0.70 12.20
C LYS A 82 4.94 0.77 10.68
N PHE A 83 5.90 1.51 10.13
CA PHE A 83 6.09 1.60 8.69
C PHE A 83 6.28 0.21 8.06
N LEU A 84 7.19 -0.59 8.61
CA LEU A 84 7.46 -1.95 8.14
C LEU A 84 6.21 -2.85 8.22
N LEU A 85 5.42 -2.72 9.29
CA LEU A 85 4.19 -3.49 9.45
C LEU A 85 3.15 -3.19 8.36
N TRP A 86 3.03 -1.94 7.92
CA TRP A 86 2.10 -1.57 6.84
C TRP A 86 2.68 -1.72 5.45
N GLN A 87 4.00 -1.70 5.32
CA GLN A 87 4.70 -2.08 4.09
C GLN A 87 4.55 -3.57 3.84
N VAL A 88 5.04 -4.41 4.75
CA VAL A 88 5.21 -5.86 4.53
C VAL A 88 4.00 -6.64 5.02
N GLY A 89 3.47 -6.26 6.17
CA GLY A 89 2.49 -7.05 6.90
C GLY A 89 3.12 -8.22 7.67
N GLY A 90 2.40 -8.72 8.66
CA GLY A 90 2.78 -9.91 9.39
C GLY A 90 1.96 -10.11 10.65
N SER A 91 2.10 -11.28 11.25
CA SER A 91 1.42 -11.66 12.49
C SER A 91 2.35 -11.66 13.70
N ARG A 92 3.66 -11.71 13.48
CA ARG A 92 4.67 -11.64 14.52
C ARG A 92 5.76 -10.66 14.15
N LEU A 93 6.11 -9.78 15.09
CA LEU A 93 7.25 -8.88 15.03
C LEU A 93 8.34 -9.38 15.99
N LEU A 94 9.38 -9.98 15.44
CA LEU A 94 10.58 -10.39 16.15
C LEU A 94 11.53 -9.21 16.30
N VAL A 95 12.02 -8.97 17.51
CA VAL A 95 12.94 -7.87 17.85
C VAL A 95 14.20 -8.50 18.42
N ALA A 96 15.32 -8.35 17.71
CA ALA A 96 16.60 -8.93 18.11
C ALA A 96 17.69 -7.87 18.25
N GLY A 97 18.53 -8.01 19.27
CA GLY A 97 19.67 -7.12 19.54
C GLY A 97 19.47 -6.15 20.72
N SER A 98 18.25 -6.05 21.28
CA SER A 98 17.97 -5.24 22.47
C SER A 98 16.69 -5.67 23.19
N GLU A 99 16.81 -6.11 24.44
CA GLU A 99 15.68 -6.44 25.32
C GLU A 99 14.80 -5.20 25.58
N ALA A 100 15.41 -4.04 25.83
CA ALA A 100 14.69 -2.79 26.07
C ALA A 100 13.87 -2.33 24.85
N ALA A 101 14.39 -2.54 23.65
CA ALA A 101 13.68 -2.28 22.41
C ALA A 101 12.49 -3.26 22.21
N ALA A 102 12.68 -4.54 22.54
CA ALA A 102 11.62 -5.54 22.47
C ALA A 102 10.48 -5.21 23.45
N GLU A 103 10.81 -4.87 24.70
CA GLU A 103 9.82 -4.49 25.72
C GLU A 103 9.07 -3.20 25.37
N LEU A 104 9.77 -2.22 24.79
CA LEU A 104 9.14 -1.01 24.24
C LEU A 104 8.07 -1.37 23.20
N LEU A 105 8.44 -2.16 22.19
CA LEU A 105 7.54 -2.50 21.10
C LEU A 105 6.39 -3.39 21.57
N LYS A 106 6.63 -4.33 22.50
CA LYS A 106 5.57 -5.11 23.17
C LYS A 106 4.57 -4.22 23.91
N ALA A 107 5.04 -3.18 24.61
CA ALA A 107 4.16 -2.28 25.34
C ALA A 107 3.29 -1.40 24.41
N VAL A 108 3.82 -1.05 23.23
CA VAL A 108 3.15 -0.23 22.22
C VAL A 108 2.15 -1.05 21.40
N PHE A 109 2.59 -2.19 20.85
CA PHE A 109 1.83 -3.08 19.99
C PHE A 109 1.19 -4.21 20.80
N ARG A 110 0.15 -3.84 21.55
CA ARG A 110 -0.69 -4.78 22.30
C ARG A 110 -2.15 -4.34 22.29
N PRO A 111 -3.10 -5.23 22.64
CA PRO A 111 -4.48 -4.82 22.89
C PRO A 111 -4.55 -3.66 23.91
N GLY A 112 -5.27 -2.60 23.54
CA GLY A 112 -5.36 -1.36 24.34
C GLY A 112 -4.09 -0.50 24.40
N GLY A 113 -3.04 -0.87 23.66
CA GLY A 113 -1.83 -0.08 23.48
C GLY A 113 -2.00 1.08 22.50
N GLU A 114 -0.93 1.84 22.29
CA GLU A 114 -0.91 3.00 21.38
C GLU A 114 -1.08 2.59 19.90
N ARG A 115 -0.76 1.34 19.56
CA ARG A 115 -0.95 0.70 18.25
C ARG A 115 -2.03 -0.38 18.27
N ALA A 116 -3.06 -0.23 19.12
CA ALA A 116 -4.11 -1.24 19.26
C ALA A 116 -4.84 -1.51 17.93
N PHE A 117 -5.08 -0.47 17.12
CA PHE A 117 -5.67 -0.64 15.78
C PHE A 117 -4.81 -1.53 14.88
N ASP A 118 -3.49 -1.26 14.83
CA ASP A 118 -2.55 -2.05 14.01
C ASP A 118 -2.54 -3.52 14.48
N VAL A 119 -2.51 -3.76 15.79
CA VAL A 119 -2.53 -5.09 16.41
C VAL A 119 -3.82 -5.85 16.06
N GLU A 120 -4.97 -5.19 16.19
CA GLU A 120 -6.27 -5.77 15.91
C GLU A 120 -6.42 -6.10 14.41
N LEU A 121 -6.07 -5.15 13.55
CA LEU A 121 -6.20 -5.36 12.11
C LEU A 121 -5.27 -6.47 11.62
N MET A 122 -4.00 -6.48 12.04
CA MET A 122 -3.08 -7.56 11.67
C MET A 122 -3.54 -8.91 12.23
N GLY A 123 -4.10 -8.92 13.45
CA GLY A 123 -4.70 -10.11 14.03
C GLY A 123 -5.81 -10.70 13.17
N ASN A 124 -6.70 -9.84 12.67
CA ASN A 124 -7.80 -10.21 11.78
C ASN A 124 -7.28 -10.64 10.40
N VAL A 125 -6.36 -9.88 9.82
CA VAL A 125 -5.81 -10.13 8.49
C VAL A 125 -5.11 -11.48 8.42
N TYR A 126 -4.25 -11.77 9.39
CA TYR A 126 -3.48 -13.03 9.43
C TYR A 126 -4.22 -14.18 10.12
N GLY A 127 -5.40 -13.92 10.71
CA GLY A 127 -6.24 -14.94 11.35
C GLY A 127 -5.66 -15.48 12.66
N GLN A 128 -4.71 -14.79 13.27
CA GLN A 128 -4.09 -15.16 14.55
C GLN A 128 -3.65 -13.90 15.31
N PRO A 129 -3.63 -13.92 16.66
CA PRO A 129 -3.26 -12.74 17.43
C PRO A 129 -1.88 -12.19 17.05
N PHE A 130 -1.79 -10.88 16.80
CA PHE A 130 -0.52 -10.23 16.54
C PHE A 130 0.36 -10.24 17.80
N ARG A 131 1.65 -10.55 17.66
CA ARG A 131 2.60 -10.62 18.78
C ARG A 131 3.90 -9.88 18.48
N VAL A 132 4.47 -9.26 19.51
CA VAL A 132 5.85 -8.78 19.50
C VAL A 132 6.67 -9.68 20.42
N GLU A 133 7.78 -10.20 19.92
CA GLU A 133 8.61 -11.16 20.63
C GLU A 133 10.08 -10.77 20.56
N GLU A 134 10.80 -11.02 21.65
CA GLU A 134 12.26 -10.92 21.62
C GLU A 134 12.82 -12.17 20.94
N ALA A 135 13.88 -12.00 20.15
CA ALA A 135 14.53 -13.09 19.43
C ALA A 135 16.06 -12.95 19.43
N GLY A 136 16.75 -14.06 19.16
CA GLY A 136 18.20 -14.07 18.94
C GLY A 136 18.56 -13.38 17.62
N LEU A 137 19.73 -12.70 17.58
CA LEU A 137 20.22 -12.06 16.36
C LEU A 137 20.41 -13.07 15.23
N ASP A 138 20.98 -14.24 15.53
CA ASP A 138 21.22 -15.29 14.54
C ASP A 138 19.91 -15.90 14.01
N ASP A 139 18.90 -16.05 14.87
CA ASP A 139 17.58 -16.57 14.48
C ASP A 139 16.89 -15.64 13.48
N VAL A 140 16.94 -14.33 13.73
CA VAL A 140 16.35 -13.35 12.82
C VAL A 140 17.21 -13.19 11.57
N ALA A 141 18.54 -13.11 11.69
CA ALA A 141 19.44 -12.91 10.55
C ALA A 141 19.42 -14.07 9.55
N ALA A 142 19.17 -15.30 10.01
CA ALA A 142 18.98 -16.46 9.14
C ALA A 142 17.66 -16.41 8.36
N GLY A 143 16.70 -15.59 8.80
CA GLY A 143 15.45 -15.38 8.11
C GLY A 143 15.59 -14.38 6.95
N GLY A 144 15.02 -14.73 5.82
CA GLY A 144 15.02 -13.91 4.62
C GLY A 144 14.24 -14.63 3.54
N ALA A 145 12.95 -14.35 3.45
CA ALA A 145 12.14 -14.94 2.40
C ALA A 145 12.35 -14.21 1.08
N GLU A 146 12.58 -14.96 0.01
CA GLU A 146 12.47 -14.43 -1.36
C GLU A 146 11.06 -13.89 -1.58
N PRO A 147 10.90 -12.77 -2.32
CA PRO A 147 9.60 -12.28 -2.78
C PRO A 147 8.79 -13.38 -3.50
N VAL A 148 7.46 -13.28 -3.50
CA VAL A 148 6.66 -14.21 -4.31
C VAL A 148 6.94 -13.90 -5.77
N ALA A 149 7.21 -14.90 -6.61
CA ALA A 149 7.26 -14.69 -8.04
C ALA A 149 5.82 -14.75 -8.59
N LEU A 150 5.09 -13.62 -8.50
CA LEU A 150 3.79 -13.44 -9.16
C LEU A 150 3.89 -12.33 -10.21
N GLY A 151 3.05 -12.45 -11.25
CA GLY A 151 2.92 -11.44 -12.30
C GLY A 151 3.94 -11.59 -13.43
N GLY A 152 3.54 -11.19 -14.63
CA GLY A 152 4.41 -11.22 -15.81
C GLY A 152 4.42 -12.54 -16.58
N HIS A 153 3.56 -13.50 -16.23
CA HIS A 153 3.38 -14.73 -17.00
C HIS A 153 2.36 -14.50 -18.10
N LEU A 154 2.79 -14.46 -19.36
CA LEU A 154 1.93 -14.06 -20.48
C LEU A 154 1.49 -15.24 -21.36
N GLU A 155 2.16 -16.39 -21.26
CA GLU A 155 1.94 -17.53 -22.15
C GLU A 155 0.60 -18.23 -21.87
N GLY A 156 -0.07 -18.71 -22.93
CA GLY A 156 -1.29 -19.48 -22.83
C GLY A 156 -2.58 -18.65 -22.90
N CYS A 157 -3.70 -19.30 -22.64
CA CYS A 157 -5.04 -18.70 -22.66
C CYS A 157 -5.48 -18.38 -21.23
N ARG A 158 -5.49 -17.10 -20.88
CA ARG A 158 -5.65 -16.62 -19.50
C ARG A 158 -6.89 -15.76 -19.36
N LEU A 159 -7.56 -15.87 -18.22
CA LEU A 159 -8.61 -14.94 -17.83
C LEU A 159 -8.09 -13.98 -16.78
N GLY A 160 -8.55 -12.74 -16.87
CA GLY A 160 -8.25 -11.68 -15.93
C GLY A 160 -9.52 -11.07 -15.39
N PHE A 161 -9.54 -10.70 -14.12
CA PHE A 161 -10.62 -9.90 -13.55
C PHE A 161 -10.11 -8.78 -12.64
N ASP A 162 -10.89 -7.72 -12.50
CA ASP A 162 -10.64 -6.60 -11.58
C ASP A 162 -11.95 -6.22 -10.88
N LEU A 163 -12.04 -6.48 -9.58
CA LEU A 163 -13.25 -6.28 -8.77
C LEU A 163 -13.29 -4.87 -8.17
N GLY A 164 -14.11 -4.00 -8.76
CA GLY A 164 -14.44 -2.68 -8.24
C GLY A 164 -15.76 -2.65 -7.47
N ALA A 165 -16.07 -1.50 -6.87
CA ALA A 165 -17.27 -1.30 -6.05
C ALA A 165 -18.54 -0.92 -6.84
N SER A 166 -18.43 -0.63 -8.13
CA SER A 166 -19.54 -0.18 -8.99
C SER A 166 -19.56 -0.88 -10.36
N ASP A 167 -18.44 -1.47 -10.71
CA ASP A 167 -18.24 -2.32 -11.87
C ASP A 167 -17.16 -3.36 -11.52
N PHE A 168 -17.09 -4.42 -12.30
CA PHE A 168 -15.90 -5.25 -12.39
C PHE A 168 -15.56 -5.50 -13.84
N LYS A 169 -14.27 -5.62 -14.13
CA LYS A 169 -13.75 -5.78 -15.48
C LYS A 169 -13.25 -7.19 -15.68
N LEU A 170 -13.37 -7.65 -16.91
CA LEU A 170 -12.90 -8.97 -17.32
C LEU A 170 -12.03 -8.83 -18.56
N ALA A 171 -11.04 -9.71 -18.68
CA ALA A 171 -10.19 -9.82 -19.84
C ALA A 171 -9.99 -11.30 -20.19
N ALA A 172 -9.98 -11.59 -21.49
CA ALA A 172 -9.47 -12.83 -22.04
C ALA A 172 -8.19 -12.50 -22.82
N VAL A 173 -7.09 -13.15 -22.44
CA VAL A 173 -5.76 -12.88 -22.95
C VAL A 173 -5.20 -14.17 -23.55
N ARG A 174 -4.58 -14.08 -24.72
CA ARG A 174 -3.88 -15.19 -25.35
C ARG A 174 -2.45 -14.78 -25.66
N ASP A 175 -1.48 -15.45 -25.04
CA ASP A 175 -0.05 -15.20 -25.27
C ASP A 175 0.32 -13.71 -25.11
N GLY A 176 -0.24 -13.06 -24.07
CA GLY A 176 -0.08 -11.64 -23.78
C GLY A 176 -0.98 -10.69 -24.59
N GLU A 177 -1.69 -11.17 -25.62
CA GLU A 177 -2.57 -10.36 -26.44
C GLU A 177 -4.01 -10.34 -25.92
N LEU A 178 -4.60 -9.15 -25.80
CA LEU A 178 -6.01 -9.00 -25.40
C LEU A 178 -6.94 -9.47 -26.53
N VAL A 179 -7.73 -10.51 -26.28
CA VAL A 179 -8.70 -11.08 -27.24
C VAL A 179 -10.12 -10.57 -26.95
N TYR A 180 -10.44 -10.33 -25.68
CA TYR A 180 -11.74 -9.82 -25.25
C TYR A 180 -11.61 -9.03 -23.96
N SER A 181 -12.38 -7.95 -23.82
CA SER A 181 -12.61 -7.28 -22.55
C SER A 181 -14.04 -6.82 -22.42
N THR A 182 -14.53 -6.78 -21.19
CA THR A 182 -15.83 -6.20 -20.87
C THR A 182 -15.83 -5.60 -19.47
N GLU A 183 -16.78 -4.71 -19.22
CA GLU A 183 -17.05 -4.10 -17.93
C GLU A 183 -18.49 -4.40 -17.56
N ILE A 184 -18.70 -5.02 -16.40
CA ILE A 184 -20.00 -5.43 -15.91
C ILE A 184 -20.35 -4.56 -14.71
N ARG A 185 -21.46 -3.83 -14.80
CA ARG A 185 -21.97 -3.04 -13.68
C ARG A 185 -22.52 -3.94 -12.59
N TRP A 186 -22.20 -3.62 -11.33
CA TRP A 186 -22.73 -4.27 -10.14
C TRP A 186 -22.60 -3.34 -8.91
N ASP A 187 -23.23 -3.67 -7.79
CA ASP A 187 -22.99 -2.96 -6.52
C ASP A 187 -22.88 -3.97 -5.37
N PRO A 188 -21.70 -4.57 -5.17
CA PRO A 188 -21.54 -5.65 -4.20
C PRO A 188 -21.75 -5.18 -2.76
N ARG A 189 -21.59 -3.87 -2.49
CA ARG A 189 -21.62 -3.29 -1.15
C ARG A 189 -22.99 -3.39 -0.48
N VAL A 190 -24.05 -3.43 -1.28
CA VAL A 190 -25.45 -3.49 -0.81
C VAL A 190 -26.03 -4.90 -0.89
N GLU A 191 -25.29 -5.85 -1.47
CA GLU A 191 -25.78 -7.21 -1.71
C GLU A 191 -25.33 -8.17 -0.60
N PRO A 192 -26.26 -8.65 0.25
CA PRO A 192 -25.92 -9.48 1.41
C PRO A 192 -25.63 -10.95 1.07
N ASP A 193 -26.01 -11.46 -0.10
CA ASP A 193 -25.87 -12.88 -0.46
C ASP A 193 -24.47 -13.22 -1.02
N PRO A 194 -23.63 -14.02 -0.34
CA PRO A 194 -22.35 -14.50 -0.87
C PRO A 194 -22.46 -15.20 -2.23
N GLU A 195 -23.56 -15.94 -2.47
CA GLU A 195 -23.73 -16.71 -3.70
C GLU A 195 -23.96 -15.79 -4.91
N TYR A 196 -24.57 -14.63 -4.70
CA TYR A 196 -24.66 -13.61 -5.74
C TYR A 196 -23.26 -13.22 -6.25
N HIS A 197 -22.34 -12.92 -5.33
CA HIS A 197 -20.98 -12.47 -5.66
C HIS A 197 -20.22 -13.53 -6.46
N TYR A 198 -20.31 -14.79 -6.02
CA TYR A 198 -19.70 -15.91 -6.73
C TYR A 198 -20.28 -16.09 -8.13
N ARG A 199 -21.61 -16.13 -8.24
CA ARG A 199 -22.30 -16.33 -9.51
C ARG A 199 -21.99 -15.21 -10.50
N GLN A 200 -22.02 -13.95 -10.08
CA GLN A 200 -21.69 -12.81 -10.96
C GLN A 200 -20.27 -12.92 -11.52
N LEU A 201 -19.29 -13.18 -10.65
CA LEU A 201 -17.90 -13.32 -11.08
C LEU A 201 -17.71 -14.53 -12.02
N ASN A 202 -18.28 -15.69 -11.67
CA ASN A 202 -18.14 -16.91 -12.45
C ASN A 202 -18.86 -16.82 -13.82
N GLU A 203 -20.05 -16.22 -13.87
CA GLU A 203 -20.77 -15.96 -15.13
C GLU A 203 -19.98 -15.00 -16.01
N GLY A 204 -19.39 -13.95 -15.42
CA GLY A 204 -18.49 -13.04 -16.12
C GLY A 204 -17.27 -13.77 -16.71
N LEU A 205 -16.59 -14.60 -15.93
CA LEU A 205 -15.47 -15.40 -16.40
C LEU A 205 -15.86 -16.35 -17.54
N LYS A 206 -17.05 -16.97 -17.48
CA LYS A 206 -17.60 -17.79 -18.58
C LYS A 206 -17.83 -16.99 -19.86
N GLN A 207 -18.25 -15.74 -19.77
CA GLN A 207 -18.37 -14.85 -20.93
C GLN A 207 -17.00 -14.59 -21.58
N ALA A 208 -16.00 -14.23 -20.79
CA ALA A 208 -14.64 -14.00 -21.29
C ALA A 208 -14.02 -15.28 -21.88
N ALA A 209 -14.24 -16.44 -21.23
CA ALA A 209 -13.74 -17.74 -21.68
C ALA A 209 -14.26 -18.17 -23.06
N ALA A 210 -15.47 -17.74 -23.44
CA ALA A 210 -16.05 -18.05 -24.75
C ALA A 210 -15.23 -17.52 -25.94
N HIS A 211 -14.30 -16.59 -25.69
CA HIS A 211 -13.38 -16.02 -26.68
C HIS A 211 -12.03 -16.74 -26.76
N LEU A 212 -11.80 -17.78 -25.94
CA LEU A 212 -10.56 -18.55 -25.91
C LEU A 212 -10.82 -20.02 -26.29
N PRO A 213 -9.83 -20.73 -26.87
CA PRO A 213 -9.97 -22.15 -27.18
C PRO A 213 -9.94 -23.06 -25.94
N ARG A 214 -9.36 -22.58 -24.84
CA ARG A 214 -9.28 -23.21 -23.51
C ARG A 214 -8.94 -22.14 -22.47
N VAL A 215 -8.94 -22.49 -21.20
CA VAL A 215 -8.42 -21.64 -20.12
C VAL A 215 -7.29 -22.39 -19.44
N ASP A 216 -6.14 -21.74 -19.31
CA ASP A 216 -4.92 -22.28 -18.70
C ASP A 216 -4.70 -21.71 -17.28
N ALA A 217 -5.18 -20.48 -17.01
CA ALA A 217 -5.09 -19.82 -15.70
C ALA A 217 -6.07 -18.65 -15.57
N ILE A 218 -6.39 -18.28 -14.33
CA ILE A 218 -7.23 -17.12 -14.00
C ILE A 218 -6.50 -16.24 -12.99
N GLY A 219 -6.38 -14.96 -13.28
CA GLY A 219 -5.79 -13.99 -12.39
C GLY A 219 -6.73 -12.86 -12.01
N GLY A 220 -6.64 -12.37 -10.78
CA GLY A 220 -7.56 -11.40 -10.22
C GLY A 220 -6.92 -10.20 -9.54
N SER A 221 -7.57 -9.06 -9.66
CA SER A 221 -7.35 -7.84 -8.87
C SER A 221 -8.60 -7.58 -8.04
N THR A 222 -8.44 -7.09 -6.81
CA THR A 222 -9.58 -6.68 -5.98
C THR A 222 -9.19 -5.61 -4.98
N ALA A 223 -10.17 -4.74 -4.67
CA ALA A 223 -10.06 -3.82 -3.54
C ALA A 223 -10.09 -4.58 -2.20
N GLY A 224 -9.14 -4.25 -1.32
CA GLY A 224 -8.99 -4.84 0.00
C GLY A 224 -7.76 -5.75 0.12
N ILE A 225 -7.62 -6.35 1.30
CA ILE A 225 -6.51 -7.23 1.65
C ILE A 225 -6.89 -8.66 1.28
N VAL A 226 -6.12 -9.24 0.37
CA VAL A 226 -6.18 -10.67 0.00
C VAL A 226 -4.86 -11.31 0.37
N LEU A 227 -4.92 -12.45 1.05
CA LEU A 227 -3.75 -13.27 1.40
C LEU A 227 -4.06 -14.72 1.08
N GLU A 228 -3.15 -15.39 0.37
CA GLU A 228 -3.30 -16.80 -0.02
C GLU A 228 -4.60 -17.09 -0.78
N ASN A 229 -5.05 -16.14 -1.61
CA ASN A 229 -6.35 -16.18 -2.30
C ASN A 229 -7.58 -16.19 -1.38
N GLU A 230 -7.43 -15.74 -0.14
CA GLU A 230 -8.54 -15.48 0.77
C GLU A 230 -8.77 -13.98 0.97
N PHE A 231 -10.03 -13.56 0.92
CA PHE A 231 -10.40 -12.22 1.38
C PHE A 231 -10.19 -12.10 2.89
N ARG A 232 -9.39 -11.12 3.30
CA ARG A 232 -9.15 -10.81 4.72
C ARG A 232 -9.90 -9.56 5.16
N VAL A 233 -9.83 -8.52 4.35
CA VAL A 233 -10.57 -7.27 4.54
C VAL A 233 -11.01 -6.80 3.17
N SER A 234 -12.29 -6.52 2.95
CA SER A 234 -12.71 -5.90 1.70
C SER A 234 -13.95 -5.04 1.90
N SER A 235 -13.90 -3.85 1.32
CA SER A 235 -15.02 -2.93 1.33
C SER A 235 -16.14 -3.34 0.37
N LEU A 236 -15.93 -4.34 -0.48
CA LEU A 236 -16.91 -4.82 -1.44
C LEU A 236 -18.08 -5.55 -0.76
N PHE A 237 -17.86 -6.21 0.38
CA PHE A 237 -18.83 -7.11 1.00
C PHE A 237 -19.51 -6.53 2.24
N ARG A 238 -19.67 -5.20 2.32
CA ARG A 238 -20.21 -4.50 3.51
C ARG A 238 -21.59 -4.99 3.97
N ALA A 239 -22.46 -5.39 3.04
CA ALA A 239 -23.79 -5.92 3.36
C ALA A 239 -23.78 -7.40 3.74
N VAL A 240 -22.70 -8.14 3.47
CA VAL A 240 -22.61 -9.56 3.78
C VAL A 240 -22.42 -9.72 5.30
N PRO A 241 -23.29 -10.49 5.99
CA PRO A 241 -23.11 -10.78 7.40
C PRO A 241 -21.75 -11.42 7.68
N GLU A 242 -21.06 -11.01 8.75
CA GLU A 242 -19.72 -11.49 9.10
C GLU A 242 -19.61 -13.03 9.11
N THR A 243 -20.62 -13.71 9.64
CA THR A 243 -20.65 -15.18 9.69
C THR A 243 -20.72 -15.83 8.32
N LEU A 244 -21.36 -15.17 7.34
CA LEU A 244 -21.42 -15.61 5.95
C LEU A 244 -20.15 -15.21 5.19
N PHE A 245 -19.58 -14.05 5.50
CA PHE A 245 -18.30 -13.61 4.95
C PHE A 245 -17.22 -14.65 5.24
N GLN A 246 -17.04 -15.02 6.52
CA GLN A 246 -16.04 -16.02 6.93
C GLN A 246 -16.27 -17.40 6.32
N LYS A 247 -17.53 -17.80 6.09
CA LYS A 247 -17.86 -19.15 5.58
C LYS A 247 -17.82 -19.26 4.07
N GLN A 248 -18.16 -18.20 3.33
CA GLN A 248 -18.44 -18.29 1.89
C GLN A 248 -17.67 -17.28 1.05
N VAL A 249 -17.50 -16.03 1.53
CA VAL A 249 -16.77 -15.00 0.77
C VAL A 249 -15.27 -15.19 0.92
N ARG A 250 -14.80 -15.54 2.12
CA ARG A 250 -13.38 -15.67 2.43
C ARG A 250 -12.65 -16.59 1.44
N GLY A 251 -13.21 -17.78 1.17
CA GLY A 251 -12.65 -18.77 0.25
C GLY A 251 -13.23 -18.73 -1.18
N ILE A 252 -13.83 -17.62 -1.61
CA ILE A 252 -14.52 -17.54 -2.91
C ILE A 252 -13.61 -17.88 -4.10
N PHE A 253 -12.33 -17.52 -4.04
CA PHE A 253 -11.35 -17.79 -5.09
C PHE A 253 -10.86 -19.24 -5.09
N HIS A 254 -10.84 -19.92 -3.93
CA HIS A 254 -10.60 -21.37 -3.87
C HIS A 254 -11.74 -22.13 -4.56
N ARG A 255 -12.98 -21.71 -4.33
CA ARG A 255 -14.14 -22.29 -5.04
C ARG A 255 -14.04 -22.08 -6.55
N LEU A 256 -13.60 -20.91 -7.01
CA LEU A 256 -13.34 -20.68 -8.43
C LEU A 256 -12.25 -21.60 -8.97
N ARG A 257 -11.15 -21.79 -8.22
CA ARG A 257 -10.07 -22.71 -8.60
C ARG A 257 -10.58 -24.14 -8.76
N GLU A 258 -11.40 -24.61 -7.83
CA GLU A 258 -12.04 -25.93 -7.89
C GLU A 258 -12.98 -26.08 -9.09
N GLU A 259 -13.84 -25.08 -9.36
CA GLU A 259 -14.79 -25.15 -10.48
C GLU A 259 -14.08 -25.14 -11.84
N TRP A 260 -13.04 -24.31 -12.00
CA TRP A 260 -12.35 -24.15 -13.28
C TRP A 260 -11.22 -25.17 -13.50
N GLY A 261 -10.69 -25.79 -12.44
CA GLY A 261 -9.62 -26.78 -12.54
C GLY A 261 -8.29 -26.22 -13.04
N VAL A 262 -8.05 -24.91 -12.88
CA VAL A 262 -6.86 -24.18 -13.33
C VAL A 262 -6.29 -23.33 -12.18
N PRO A 263 -5.00 -22.95 -12.24
CA PRO A 263 -4.43 -21.94 -11.37
C PRO A 263 -5.29 -20.68 -11.21
N VAL A 264 -5.50 -20.26 -9.96
CA VAL A 264 -6.14 -18.98 -9.62
C VAL A 264 -5.23 -18.22 -8.66
N GLU A 265 -4.83 -17.01 -9.04
CA GLU A 265 -4.09 -16.09 -8.17
C GLU A 265 -4.74 -14.71 -8.18
N VAL A 266 -4.90 -14.12 -6.99
CA VAL A 266 -5.54 -12.84 -6.77
C VAL A 266 -4.64 -11.99 -5.89
N ALA A 267 -4.40 -10.76 -6.35
CA ALA A 267 -3.63 -9.76 -5.64
C ALA A 267 -4.48 -8.51 -5.35
N ASN A 268 -4.00 -7.64 -4.47
CA ASN A 268 -4.66 -6.37 -4.24
C ASN A 268 -4.56 -5.46 -5.49
N ASP A 269 -5.50 -4.55 -5.62
CA ASP A 269 -5.58 -3.58 -6.71
C ASP A 269 -4.30 -2.74 -6.88
N GLY A 270 -3.66 -2.32 -5.79
CA GLY A 270 -2.39 -1.60 -5.79
C GLY A 270 -1.26 -2.39 -6.45
N GLU A 271 -1.06 -3.65 -6.07
CA GLU A 271 -0.05 -4.55 -6.65
C GLU A 271 -0.27 -4.76 -8.15
N VAL A 272 -1.51 -5.07 -8.56
CA VAL A 272 -1.84 -5.27 -9.98
C VAL A 272 -1.69 -3.97 -10.77
N THR A 273 -1.96 -2.82 -10.16
CA THR A 273 -1.74 -1.51 -10.77
C THR A 273 -0.26 -1.25 -11.09
N ALA A 274 0.63 -1.55 -10.14
CA ALA A 274 2.07 -1.43 -10.36
C ALA A 274 2.54 -2.39 -11.45
N LEU A 275 2.04 -3.63 -11.44
CA LEU A 275 2.31 -4.62 -12.49
C LEU A 275 1.82 -4.14 -13.87
N ALA A 276 0.59 -3.64 -13.97
CA ALA A 276 0.00 -3.16 -15.23
C ALA A 276 0.86 -2.05 -15.84
N GLY A 277 1.29 -1.10 -15.01
CA GLY A 277 2.22 -0.05 -15.44
C GLY A 277 3.57 -0.59 -15.88
N GLY A 278 4.13 -1.56 -15.16
CA GLY A 278 5.39 -2.22 -15.52
C GLY A 278 5.32 -2.95 -16.86
N LEU A 279 4.27 -3.73 -17.09
CA LEU A 279 4.05 -4.44 -18.35
C LEU A 279 3.84 -3.48 -19.51
N SER A 280 3.02 -2.44 -19.32
CA SER A 280 2.72 -1.42 -20.35
C SER A 280 3.98 -0.65 -20.79
N MET A 281 4.87 -0.33 -19.85
CA MET A 281 6.08 0.44 -20.12
C MET A 281 7.33 -0.42 -20.40
N GLY A 282 7.27 -1.73 -20.16
CA GLY A 282 8.44 -2.60 -20.19
C GLY A 282 9.48 -2.26 -19.12
N LEU A 283 9.03 -1.82 -17.94
CA LEU A 283 9.87 -1.35 -16.84
C LEU A 283 9.66 -2.17 -15.56
N THR A 284 10.71 -2.31 -14.76
CA THR A 284 10.69 -2.92 -13.42
C THR A 284 11.10 -1.90 -12.34
N GLY A 285 10.89 -2.23 -11.06
CA GLY A 285 11.18 -1.32 -9.96
C GLY A 285 10.20 -0.15 -9.89
N ILE A 286 8.90 -0.45 -9.95
CA ILE A 286 7.82 0.53 -10.00
C ILE A 286 7.04 0.51 -8.69
N LEU A 287 6.96 1.67 -8.03
CA LEU A 287 5.99 1.90 -6.97
C LEU A 287 4.74 2.56 -7.56
N GLY A 288 3.62 1.84 -7.58
CA GLY A 288 2.32 2.40 -7.91
C GLY A 288 1.69 3.02 -6.67
N LEU A 289 1.22 4.27 -6.77
CA LEU A 289 0.45 4.96 -5.73
C LEU A 289 -0.90 5.39 -6.30
N ALA A 290 -1.98 4.78 -5.83
CA ALA A 290 -3.34 5.13 -6.18
C ALA A 290 -3.91 6.10 -5.12
N MET A 291 -3.92 7.39 -5.45
CA MET A 291 -4.43 8.49 -4.65
C MET A 291 -5.91 8.72 -4.98
N GLY A 292 -6.77 8.01 -4.25
CA GLY A 292 -8.22 7.99 -4.46
C GLY A 292 -8.98 8.33 -3.19
N SER A 293 -10.01 7.53 -2.87
CA SER A 293 -10.75 7.67 -1.60
C SER A 293 -9.87 7.36 -0.39
N SER A 294 -8.88 6.49 -0.55
CA SER A 294 -7.75 6.27 0.36
C SER A 294 -6.44 6.37 -0.43
N LEU A 295 -5.33 5.89 0.13
CA LEU A 295 -4.06 5.67 -0.53
C LEU A 295 -3.77 4.16 -0.61
N ALA A 296 -3.87 3.60 -1.81
CA ALA A 296 -3.38 2.24 -2.06
C ALA A 296 -2.01 2.29 -2.71
N ALA A 297 -1.17 1.29 -2.44
CA ALA A 297 0.12 1.14 -3.08
C ALA A 297 0.36 -0.28 -3.55
N GLY A 298 1.27 -0.43 -4.51
CA GLY A 298 1.78 -1.72 -4.93
C GLY A 298 3.20 -1.57 -5.46
N TYR A 299 3.99 -2.63 -5.34
CA TYR A 299 5.38 -2.61 -5.75
C TYR A 299 5.68 -3.75 -6.73
N TYR A 300 6.07 -3.37 -7.94
CA TYR A 300 6.63 -4.26 -8.94
C TYR A 300 8.15 -4.17 -8.85
N ASP A 301 8.79 -5.18 -8.25
CA ASP A 301 10.17 -5.13 -7.84
C ASP A 301 11.15 -5.00 -9.02
N ALA A 302 12.43 -4.77 -8.74
CA ALA A 302 13.46 -4.62 -9.78
C ALA A 302 13.69 -5.90 -10.61
N GLN A 303 13.25 -7.06 -10.11
CA GLN A 303 13.31 -8.35 -10.80
C GLN A 303 12.04 -8.64 -11.60
N GLY A 304 11.05 -7.75 -11.57
CA GLY A 304 9.79 -7.91 -12.27
C GLY A 304 8.82 -8.86 -11.57
N ARG A 305 8.81 -8.86 -10.23
CA ARG A 305 7.92 -9.65 -9.39
C ARG A 305 7.06 -8.76 -8.50
N ILE A 306 5.87 -9.21 -8.16
CA ILE A 306 5.08 -8.60 -7.08
C ILE A 306 5.52 -9.20 -5.74
N THR A 307 5.75 -8.38 -4.72
CA THR A 307 6.37 -8.87 -3.48
C THR A 307 5.48 -9.75 -2.60
N GLY A 308 4.15 -9.66 -2.76
CA GLY A 308 3.17 -10.26 -1.85
C GLY A 308 3.20 -9.59 -0.48
N TRP A 309 3.59 -8.32 -0.47
CA TRP A 309 3.61 -7.47 0.73
C TRP A 309 2.26 -6.78 0.89
N LEU A 310 1.92 -6.41 2.12
CA LEU A 310 0.66 -5.74 2.40
C LEU A 310 0.48 -4.42 1.64
N ASN A 311 1.53 -3.59 1.55
CA ASN A 311 1.59 -2.33 0.82
C ASN A 311 0.46 -1.31 1.14
N GLU A 312 -0.05 -1.32 2.37
CA GLU A 312 -1.13 -0.44 2.84
C GLU A 312 -0.56 0.90 3.34
N LEU A 313 0.04 1.67 2.42
CA LEU A 313 0.73 2.93 2.75
C LEU A 313 -0.20 4.05 3.25
N ALA A 314 -1.53 3.88 3.16
CA ALA A 314 -2.51 4.74 3.83
C ALA A 314 -2.21 4.92 5.32
N PHE A 315 -1.79 3.86 6.01
CA PHE A 315 -1.52 3.85 7.44
C PHE A 315 -0.02 3.98 7.76
N ALA A 316 0.84 4.08 6.74
CA ALA A 316 2.25 4.33 6.95
C ALA A 316 2.46 5.77 7.46
N PRO A 317 3.29 5.97 8.51
CA PRO A 317 3.59 7.30 9.02
C PRO A 317 4.47 8.06 8.03
N ILE A 318 4.10 9.30 7.69
CA ILE A 318 4.92 10.21 6.88
C ILE A 318 5.26 11.50 7.61
N ASP A 319 4.43 11.88 8.58
CA ASP A 319 4.59 13.06 9.41
C ASP A 319 4.67 12.65 10.88
N VAL A 320 5.69 13.16 11.58
CA VAL A 320 5.88 12.91 13.01
C VAL A 320 5.60 14.12 13.88
N GLN A 321 4.98 15.17 13.32
CA GLN A 321 4.58 16.32 14.13
C GLN A 321 3.62 15.88 15.26
N ALA A 322 3.84 16.40 16.47
CA ALA A 322 3.09 15.98 17.66
C ALA A 322 1.57 16.22 17.54
N ASN A 323 1.19 17.28 16.83
CA ASN A 323 -0.21 17.65 16.59
C ASN A 323 -0.64 17.36 15.14
N GLY A 324 -0.09 16.29 14.55
CA GLY A 324 -0.38 15.91 13.17
C GLY A 324 -1.84 15.54 12.96
N PRO A 325 -2.30 15.55 11.70
CA PRO A 325 -3.67 15.15 11.38
C PRO A 325 -3.92 13.72 11.84
N VAL A 326 -5.04 13.50 12.52
CA VAL A 326 -5.43 12.21 13.07
C VAL A 326 -6.29 11.50 12.04
N ASP A 327 -5.92 10.27 11.70
CA ASP A 327 -6.75 9.40 10.90
C ASP A 327 -7.98 8.94 11.70
N GLU A 328 -9.16 9.15 11.14
CA GLU A 328 -10.43 8.96 11.83
C GLU A 328 -10.72 7.48 12.12
N TRP A 329 -10.10 6.56 11.38
CA TRP A 329 -10.29 5.13 11.56
C TRP A 329 -9.25 4.50 12.48
N SER A 330 -7.96 4.69 12.19
CA SER A 330 -6.87 4.11 12.99
C SER A 330 -6.57 4.88 14.27
N GLY A 331 -6.97 6.15 14.35
CA GLY A 331 -6.63 7.07 15.44
C GLY A 331 -5.16 7.48 15.48
N ASP A 332 -4.34 7.06 14.52
CA ASP A 332 -2.93 7.46 14.44
C ASP A 332 -2.76 8.82 13.76
N ARG A 333 -1.62 9.47 14.02
CA ARG A 333 -1.29 10.79 13.49
C ARG A 333 -0.35 10.69 12.31
N GLY A 334 -0.49 11.61 11.36
CA GLY A 334 0.50 11.83 10.31
C GLY A 334 0.63 10.68 9.32
N CYS A 335 -0.41 9.87 9.16
CA CYS A 335 -0.45 8.76 8.22
C CYS A 335 -0.70 9.24 6.78
N GLY A 336 -0.21 8.48 5.79
CA GLY A 336 -0.30 8.82 4.37
C GLY A 336 -1.72 9.16 3.89
N VAL A 337 -2.75 8.51 4.43
CA VAL A 337 -4.16 8.75 4.09
C VAL A 337 -4.60 10.19 4.35
N GLN A 338 -4.02 10.88 5.35
CA GLN A 338 -4.36 12.27 5.68
C GLN A 338 -3.74 13.29 4.72
N TYR A 339 -2.96 12.83 3.74
CA TYR A 339 -2.25 13.66 2.76
C TYR A 339 -2.53 13.25 1.32
N PHE A 340 -2.60 11.95 1.04
CA PHE A 340 -2.59 11.39 -0.31
C PHE A 340 -3.92 10.73 -0.70
N SER A 341 -5.03 11.27 -0.20
CA SER A 341 -6.40 10.80 -0.47
C SER A 341 -7.36 11.98 -0.65
N GLN A 342 -8.60 11.68 -1.05
CA GLN A 342 -9.72 12.63 -1.06
C GLN A 342 -9.91 13.28 0.32
N GLN A 343 -9.81 12.50 1.40
CA GLN A 343 -9.89 13.02 2.78
C GLN A 343 -8.78 14.04 3.05
N GLY A 344 -7.56 13.75 2.60
CA GLY A 344 -6.43 14.68 2.69
C GLY A 344 -6.66 15.99 1.94
N VAL A 345 -7.24 15.93 0.72
CA VAL A 345 -7.60 17.12 -0.06
C VAL A 345 -8.65 17.96 0.67
N VAL A 346 -9.72 17.34 1.17
CA VAL A 346 -10.80 18.03 1.89
C VAL A 346 -10.26 18.73 3.13
N ARG A 347 -9.44 18.04 3.92
CA ARG A 347 -8.78 18.59 5.10
C ARG A 347 -7.92 19.80 4.75
N LEU A 348 -7.07 19.68 3.73
CA LEU A 348 -6.18 20.77 3.30
C LEU A 348 -6.98 21.95 2.72
N ALA A 349 -8.09 21.70 2.04
CA ALA A 349 -8.99 22.74 1.56
C ALA A 349 -9.57 23.57 2.72
N GLN A 350 -9.95 22.93 3.83
CA GLN A 350 -10.37 23.63 5.05
C GLN A 350 -9.24 24.49 5.64
N VAL A 351 -8.02 23.97 5.69
CA VAL A 351 -6.83 24.72 6.13
C VAL A 351 -6.55 25.91 5.20
N ALA A 352 -6.83 25.78 3.90
CA ALA A 352 -6.71 26.85 2.91
C ALA A 352 -7.84 27.89 3.00
N GLY A 353 -8.84 27.70 3.87
CA GLY A 353 -9.99 28.58 4.01
C GLY A 353 -11.09 28.35 2.97
N ILE A 354 -11.03 27.26 2.21
CA ILE A 354 -12.07 26.88 1.25
C ILE A 354 -13.25 26.29 2.01
N LYS A 355 -14.42 26.92 1.88
CA LYS A 355 -15.68 26.42 2.44
C LYS A 355 -16.28 25.42 1.46
N LEU A 356 -16.17 24.15 1.79
CA LEU A 356 -16.77 23.05 1.04
C LEU A 356 -18.16 22.74 1.59
N ALA A 357 -19.11 22.44 0.72
CA ALA A 357 -20.41 21.93 1.15
C ALA A 357 -20.24 20.60 1.89
N PRO A 358 -21.01 20.32 2.95
CA PRO A 358 -21.03 19.00 3.57
C PRO A 358 -21.44 17.96 2.52
N GLY A 359 -20.70 16.86 2.42
CA GLY A 359 -20.94 15.86 1.39
C GLY A 359 -19.89 14.76 1.40
N HIS A 360 -19.97 13.88 0.40
CA HIS A 360 -18.99 12.82 0.22
C HIS A 360 -17.63 13.43 -0.23
N PRO A 361 -16.47 12.96 0.28
CA PRO A 361 -15.17 13.52 -0.09
C PRO A 361 -14.87 13.54 -1.60
N ALA A 362 -15.46 12.62 -2.36
CA ALA A 362 -15.36 12.62 -3.83
C ALA A 362 -15.99 13.86 -4.48
N ASP A 363 -17.16 14.31 -4.00
CA ASP A 363 -17.83 15.49 -4.55
C ASP A 363 -17.09 16.77 -4.13
N GLN A 364 -16.57 16.78 -2.91
CA GLN A 364 -15.76 17.88 -2.41
C GLN A 364 -14.41 17.99 -3.15
N LEU A 365 -13.80 16.87 -3.52
CA LEU A 365 -12.61 16.87 -4.39
C LEU A 365 -12.91 17.56 -5.73
N ILE A 366 -14.04 17.25 -6.35
CA ILE A 366 -14.46 17.87 -7.62
C ILE A 366 -14.57 19.38 -7.43
N GLU A 367 -15.22 19.86 -6.35
CA GLU A 367 -15.32 21.29 -6.08
C GLU A 367 -13.94 21.97 -5.95
N VAL A 368 -12.98 21.33 -5.27
CA VAL A 368 -11.60 21.86 -5.14
C VAL A 368 -10.89 21.88 -6.50
N GLN A 369 -11.09 20.86 -7.34
CA GLN A 369 -10.52 20.79 -8.70
C GLN A 369 -11.13 21.84 -9.63
N GLU A 370 -12.43 22.08 -9.56
CA GLU A 370 -13.12 23.13 -10.33
C GLU A 370 -12.61 24.52 -9.93
N ARG A 371 -12.41 24.77 -8.63
CA ARG A 371 -11.80 26.00 -8.13
C ARG A 371 -10.37 26.19 -8.65
N LEU A 372 -9.57 25.12 -8.67
CA LEU A 372 -8.23 25.15 -9.26
C LEU A 372 -8.29 25.50 -10.75
N ALA A 373 -9.19 24.87 -11.51
CA ALA A 373 -9.39 25.17 -12.93
C ALA A 373 -9.85 26.62 -13.16
N GLY A 374 -10.62 27.18 -12.22
CA GLY A 374 -11.00 28.59 -12.18
C GLY A 374 -9.89 29.55 -11.72
N GLY A 375 -8.70 29.05 -11.40
CA GLY A 375 -7.54 29.85 -11.00
C GLY A 375 -7.51 30.27 -9.51
N ASP A 376 -8.28 29.61 -8.64
CA ASP A 376 -8.29 29.89 -7.19
C ASP A 376 -6.91 29.62 -6.55
N PRO A 377 -6.22 30.64 -6.01
CA PRO A 377 -4.92 30.46 -5.35
C PRO A 377 -4.97 29.56 -4.11
N ALA A 378 -6.11 29.50 -3.41
CA ALA A 378 -6.29 28.64 -2.24
C ALA A 378 -6.31 27.16 -2.66
N ALA A 379 -7.05 26.84 -3.75
CA ALA A 379 -7.09 25.49 -4.29
C ALA A 379 -5.71 25.05 -4.82
N ARG A 380 -4.98 25.95 -5.47
CA ARG A 380 -3.60 25.70 -5.90
C ARG A 380 -2.68 25.30 -4.74
N ARG A 381 -2.75 26.02 -3.61
CA ARG A 381 -1.95 25.71 -2.41
C ARG A 381 -2.25 24.34 -1.82
N VAL A 382 -3.46 23.81 -2.00
CA VAL A 382 -3.81 22.44 -1.58
C VAL A 382 -2.94 21.43 -2.31
N PHE A 383 -2.93 21.46 -3.64
CA PHE A 383 -2.16 20.52 -4.44
C PHE A 383 -0.64 20.73 -4.33
N GLU A 384 -0.17 21.97 -4.17
CA GLU A 384 1.25 22.26 -3.89
C GLU A 384 1.70 21.69 -2.54
N THR A 385 0.83 21.74 -1.52
CA THR A 385 1.08 21.12 -0.21
C THR A 385 1.18 19.60 -0.34
N ILE A 386 0.23 18.97 -1.06
CA ILE A 386 0.25 17.52 -1.31
C ILE A 386 1.53 17.12 -2.05
N GLY A 387 1.93 17.86 -3.10
CA GLY A 387 3.16 17.60 -3.83
C GLY A 387 4.40 17.69 -2.94
N THR A 388 4.46 18.69 -2.07
CA THR A 388 5.59 18.86 -1.14
C THR A 388 5.66 17.69 -0.16
N CYS A 389 4.55 17.31 0.47
CA CYS A 389 4.49 16.15 1.37
C CYS A 389 4.84 14.85 0.64
N LEU A 390 4.38 14.68 -0.61
CA LEU A 390 4.67 13.52 -1.43
C LEU A 390 6.17 13.38 -1.72
N GLY A 391 6.88 14.48 -2.02
CA GLY A 391 8.32 14.43 -2.25
C GLY A 391 9.11 13.83 -1.07
N TYR A 392 8.76 14.22 0.17
CA TYR A 392 9.38 13.62 1.36
C TYR A 392 8.93 12.16 1.58
N ALA A 393 7.65 11.86 1.34
CA ALA A 393 7.14 10.48 1.45
C ALA A 393 7.80 9.56 0.42
N LEU A 394 8.08 10.01 -0.81
CA LEU A 394 8.80 9.24 -1.81
C LEU A 394 10.25 8.99 -1.39
N ALA A 395 10.92 9.99 -0.82
CA ALA A 395 12.26 9.80 -0.25
C ALA A 395 12.26 8.75 0.87
N GLN A 396 11.23 8.74 1.70
CA GLN A 396 11.01 7.71 2.71
C GLN A 396 10.83 6.34 2.04
N TYR A 397 9.83 6.20 1.16
CA TYR A 397 9.46 4.93 0.55
C TYR A 397 10.64 4.34 -0.23
N HIS A 398 11.44 5.17 -0.90
CA HIS A 398 12.62 4.71 -1.61
C HIS A 398 13.63 3.97 -0.72
N GLU A 399 13.77 4.34 0.57
CA GLU A 399 14.65 3.63 1.51
C GLU A 399 14.24 2.17 1.76
N PHE A 400 12.98 1.83 1.51
CA PHE A 400 12.42 0.51 1.80
C PHE A 400 12.02 -0.29 0.56
N TYR A 401 11.74 0.40 -0.53
CA TYR A 401 11.31 -0.22 -1.79
C TYR A 401 12.43 -0.22 -2.84
N GLY A 402 13.25 0.82 -2.92
CA GLY A 402 14.31 0.95 -3.93
C GLY A 402 13.77 1.05 -5.38
N PHE A 403 12.60 1.68 -5.56
CA PHE A 403 11.98 1.87 -6.87
C PHE A 403 12.78 2.84 -7.76
N LYS A 404 12.71 2.65 -9.08
CA LYS A 404 13.25 3.55 -10.12
C LYS A 404 12.18 4.44 -10.73
N SER A 405 10.92 4.08 -10.59
CA SER A 405 9.80 4.86 -11.12
C SER A 405 8.62 4.82 -10.18
N VAL A 406 7.89 5.92 -10.14
CA VAL A 406 6.64 6.06 -9.38
C VAL A 406 5.52 6.32 -10.36
N LEU A 407 4.48 5.50 -10.30
CA LEU A 407 3.24 5.72 -11.05
C LEU A 407 2.20 6.33 -10.12
N LEU A 408 1.81 7.58 -10.40
CA LEU A 408 0.80 8.29 -9.63
C LEU A 408 -0.55 8.19 -10.33
N LEU A 409 -1.53 7.62 -9.64
CA LEU A 409 -2.84 7.29 -10.19
C LEU A 409 -3.96 7.79 -9.29
N GLY A 410 -5.17 7.83 -9.82
CA GLY A 410 -6.39 8.12 -9.07
C GLY A 410 -6.92 9.53 -9.24
N ARG A 411 -8.07 9.79 -8.62
CA ARG A 411 -8.84 11.02 -8.82
C ARG A 411 -8.14 12.26 -8.25
N VAL A 412 -7.30 12.10 -7.22
CA VAL A 412 -6.56 13.22 -6.61
C VAL A 412 -5.50 13.77 -7.56
N THR A 413 -4.91 12.92 -8.41
CA THR A 413 -3.84 13.30 -9.36
C THR A 413 -4.39 13.71 -10.73
N SER A 414 -5.71 13.88 -10.86
CA SER A 414 -6.34 14.26 -12.13
C SER A 414 -6.18 15.76 -12.45
N GLY A 415 -6.03 16.08 -13.73
CA GLY A 415 -5.95 17.45 -14.25
C GLY A 415 -4.75 18.24 -13.72
N ALA A 416 -4.89 19.57 -13.64
CA ALA A 416 -3.83 20.47 -13.18
C ALA A 416 -3.34 20.19 -11.75
N GLY A 417 -4.17 19.54 -10.92
CA GLY A 417 -3.79 19.13 -9.56
C GLY A 417 -2.66 18.08 -9.58
N GLY A 418 -2.71 17.13 -10.49
CA GLY A 418 -1.65 16.12 -10.67
C GLY A 418 -0.31 16.74 -11.03
N GLU A 419 -0.30 17.66 -11.99
CA GLU A 419 0.91 18.37 -12.42
C GLU A 419 1.55 19.16 -11.27
N LEU A 420 0.73 19.82 -10.44
CA LEU A 420 1.21 20.52 -9.24
C LEU A 420 1.80 19.55 -8.21
N ILE A 421 1.16 18.40 -8.00
CA ILE A 421 1.67 17.35 -7.10
C ILE A 421 3.04 16.85 -7.58
N VAL A 422 3.17 16.49 -8.86
CA VAL A 422 4.42 16.02 -9.46
C VAL A 422 5.50 17.09 -9.36
N SER A 423 5.18 18.32 -9.76
CA SER A 423 6.12 19.44 -9.72
C SER A 423 6.63 19.71 -8.30
N GLY A 424 5.72 19.74 -7.31
CA GLY A 424 6.07 19.91 -5.90
C GLY A 424 6.93 18.78 -5.36
N ALA A 425 6.60 17.53 -5.69
CA ALA A 425 7.38 16.37 -5.27
C ALA A 425 8.79 16.39 -5.88
N ARG A 426 8.89 16.69 -7.19
CA ARG A 426 10.17 16.83 -7.88
C ARG A 426 11.04 17.93 -7.29
N ALA A 427 10.47 19.09 -6.95
CA ALA A 427 11.21 20.19 -6.33
C ALA A 427 11.81 19.79 -4.96
N VAL A 428 11.07 19.03 -4.15
CA VAL A 428 11.60 18.47 -2.89
C VAL A 428 12.73 17.50 -3.16
N LEU A 429 12.52 16.54 -4.07
CA LEU A 429 13.55 15.55 -4.41
C LEU A 429 14.82 16.23 -4.93
N GLU A 430 14.71 17.21 -5.84
CA GLU A 430 15.85 17.93 -6.38
C GLU A 430 16.68 18.65 -5.30
N LYS A 431 16.00 19.29 -4.34
CA LYS A 431 16.65 20.14 -3.34
C LYS A 431 17.18 19.37 -2.12
N GLU A 432 16.45 18.36 -1.64
CA GLU A 432 16.75 17.62 -0.41
C GLU A 432 17.34 16.22 -0.67
N PHE A 433 17.05 15.63 -1.83
CA PHE A 433 17.36 14.25 -2.16
C PHE A 433 17.92 14.11 -3.60
N PRO A 434 18.97 14.86 -3.96
CA PRO A 434 19.39 15.02 -5.36
C PRO A 434 19.81 13.71 -6.04
N ASP A 435 20.28 12.71 -5.27
CA ASP A 435 20.61 11.39 -5.81
C ASP A 435 19.34 10.65 -6.24
N LEU A 436 18.31 10.64 -5.38
CA LEU A 436 17.00 10.07 -5.71
C LEU A 436 16.35 10.81 -6.89
N PHE A 437 16.46 12.14 -6.94
CA PHE A 437 15.92 12.92 -8.06
C PHE A 437 16.50 12.50 -9.43
N ARG A 438 17.78 12.10 -9.47
CA ARG A 438 18.44 11.66 -10.71
C ARG A 438 18.03 10.24 -11.12
N GLU A 439 17.67 9.40 -10.15
CA GLU A 439 17.42 7.98 -10.35
C GLU A 439 15.92 7.64 -10.47
N CYS A 440 15.05 8.48 -9.92
CA CYS A 440 13.62 8.23 -9.85
C CYS A 440 12.81 9.10 -10.82
N GLU A 441 11.99 8.45 -11.64
CA GLU A 441 11.04 9.11 -12.52
C GLU A 441 9.61 9.09 -11.93
N LEU A 442 8.96 10.25 -11.87
CA LEU A 442 7.56 10.37 -11.47
C LEU A 442 6.70 10.46 -12.73
N ARG A 443 5.71 9.59 -12.85
CA ARG A 443 4.86 9.47 -14.04
C ARG A 443 3.40 9.63 -13.65
N LEU A 444 2.70 10.50 -14.40
CA LEU A 444 1.25 10.53 -14.48
C LEU A 444 0.88 9.79 -15.77
N PRO A 445 0.35 8.55 -15.68
CA PRO A 445 -0.05 7.83 -16.86
C PRO A 445 -1.21 8.56 -17.56
N ASP A 446 -1.11 8.67 -18.89
CA ASP A 446 -2.18 9.17 -19.74
C ASP A 446 -3.34 8.14 -19.82
N GLU A 447 -4.50 8.57 -20.30
CA GLU A 447 -5.65 7.67 -20.49
C GLU A 447 -5.36 6.52 -21.47
N GLU A 448 -4.35 6.66 -22.34
CA GLU A 448 -3.95 5.70 -23.36
C GLU A 448 -3.00 4.60 -22.83
N SER A 449 -2.13 4.90 -21.86
CA SER A 449 -1.26 3.93 -21.15
C SER A 449 -2.01 2.98 -20.22
N LYS A 450 -3.30 3.23 -19.98
CA LYS A 450 -4.27 2.25 -19.45
C LYS A 450 -4.56 1.09 -20.40
N ARG A 451 -3.96 1.04 -21.60
CA ARG A 451 -4.12 0.00 -22.63
C ARG A 451 -3.99 -1.44 -22.11
N VAL A 452 -3.07 -1.69 -21.18
CA VAL A 452 -3.07 -2.92 -20.38
C VAL A 452 -3.91 -2.63 -19.14
N GLY A 453 -5.22 -2.92 -19.24
CA GLY A 453 -6.13 -2.75 -18.09
C GLY A 453 -5.70 -3.64 -16.91
N GLN A 454 -6.07 -3.26 -15.69
CA GLN A 454 -5.78 -4.04 -14.47
C GLN A 454 -6.19 -5.51 -14.62
N ALA A 455 -7.32 -5.80 -15.29
CA ALA A 455 -7.72 -7.18 -15.59
C ALA A 455 -6.71 -7.93 -16.47
N VAL A 456 -6.10 -7.28 -17.47
CA VAL A 456 -5.08 -7.90 -18.34
C VAL A 456 -3.81 -8.21 -17.54
N ALA A 457 -3.36 -7.25 -16.73
CA ALA A 457 -2.22 -7.46 -15.84
C ALA A 457 -2.50 -8.56 -14.81
N ALA A 458 -3.70 -8.57 -14.23
CA ALA A 458 -4.16 -9.60 -13.30
C ALA A 458 -4.08 -10.99 -13.93
N ALA A 459 -4.48 -11.17 -15.19
CA ALA A 459 -4.39 -12.45 -15.90
C ALA A 459 -2.97 -13.05 -15.91
N SER A 460 -1.94 -12.21 -15.75
CA SER A 460 -0.54 -12.64 -15.71
C SER A 460 -0.02 -13.06 -14.33
N LEU A 461 -0.84 -12.92 -13.28
CA LEU A 461 -0.48 -13.29 -11.91
C LEU A 461 -0.09 -14.77 -11.77
N PRO A 462 -0.91 -15.74 -12.23
CA PRO A 462 -0.66 -17.15 -11.94
C PRO A 462 0.49 -17.72 -12.78
N THR A 463 1.34 -18.51 -12.14
CA THR A 463 2.21 -19.46 -12.84
C THR A 463 1.39 -20.65 -13.33
N LEU A 464 1.79 -21.28 -14.45
CA LEU A 464 1.14 -22.53 -14.90
C LEU A 464 1.55 -23.75 -14.04
N GLU A 465 2.64 -23.62 -13.27
CA GLU A 465 3.15 -24.68 -12.39
C GLU A 465 2.41 -24.76 -11.05
N SER A 466 1.64 -23.74 -10.65
CA SER A 466 0.98 -23.72 -9.33
C SER A 466 -0.05 -24.84 -9.15
N ALA A 467 -0.58 -25.42 -10.24
CA ALA A 467 -1.47 -26.59 -10.19
C ALA A 467 -0.78 -27.88 -9.68
N LEU A 468 0.55 -27.98 -9.77
CA LEU A 468 1.27 -29.23 -9.47
C LEU A 468 1.81 -29.32 -8.03
N LYS A 469 1.90 -28.21 -7.29
CA LYS A 469 2.53 -28.20 -5.96
C LYS A 469 1.60 -28.60 -4.80
N GLU A 470 0.28 -28.57 -4.98
CA GLU A 470 -0.67 -28.90 -3.90
C GLU A 470 -1.31 -30.29 -4.03
N VAL A 471 -1.27 -30.94 -5.18
CA VAL A 471 -1.70 -32.36 -5.31
C VAL A 471 -0.71 -33.32 -4.61
N ALA A 472 0.48 -32.81 -4.23
CA ALA A 472 1.52 -33.55 -3.52
C ALA A 472 1.59 -33.26 -2.00
N ARG A 473 0.66 -32.48 -1.44
CA ARG A 473 0.44 -32.32 0.01
C ARG A 473 -0.92 -32.88 0.37
#